data_AF-A0A960PR20-F1
#
_entry.id   AF-A0A960PR20-F1
#
_cell.length_a   1.000
_cell.length_b   1.000
_cell.length_c   1.000
_cell.angle_alpha   90.00
_cell.angle_beta   90.00
_cell.angle_gamma   90.00
#
_symmetry.space_group_name_H-M   'P 1'
#
loop_
_entity.id
_entity.type
_entity.pdbx_description
1 polymer ?
#
loop_
_entity_poly.entity_id
_entity_poly.type
_entity_poly.pdbx_seq_one_letter_code
_entity_poly.pdbx_strand_id
1 'polypeptide(L)'
;LERKDELAVLRLRYRSAESGRFEELSRELRAGDLAPSWKQASPALRLSSLVAEMAEILKGSFWARGGSLDDVFRRLQRLAPEFVGDEEVAELTALAGKAARLAPRREE
;
A
#
# COMPACT_ATOMS: atom_id res chain seq x y z
N LEU A 1 -11.75 20.46 -27.85
CA LEU A 1 -10.63 20.49 -26.88
C LEU A 1 -10.45 19.06 -26.39
N GLU A 2 -9.34 18.43 -26.77
CA GLU A 2 -9.20 16.96 -26.79
C GLU A 2 -9.17 16.33 -25.40
N ARG A 3 -10.07 15.36 -25.21
CA ARG A 3 -10.25 14.42 -24.11
C ARG A 3 -9.08 13.42 -23.95
N LYS A 4 -7.87 13.77 -24.40
CA LYS A 4 -6.73 12.83 -24.57
C LYS A 4 -5.95 12.55 -23.29
N ASP A 5 -6.08 13.39 -22.27
CA ASP A 5 -5.34 13.24 -21.01
C ASP A 5 -6.17 12.61 -19.88
N GLU A 6 -7.50 12.55 -20.03
CA GLU A 6 -8.41 11.92 -19.06
C GLU A 6 -8.48 10.42 -19.31
N LEU A 7 -8.11 9.63 -18.30
CA LEU A 7 -8.14 8.18 -18.39
C LEU A 7 -9.42 7.59 -17.77
N ALA A 8 -9.77 8.03 -16.56
CA ALA A 8 -10.88 7.48 -15.79
C ALA A 8 -11.35 8.44 -14.69
N VAL A 9 -12.44 8.08 -14.02
CA VAL A 9 -12.83 8.65 -12.73
C VAL A 9 -12.69 7.57 -11.67
N LEU A 10 -11.76 7.76 -10.74
CA LEU A 10 -11.57 6.90 -9.59
C LEU A 10 -12.58 7.26 -8.51
N ARG A 11 -13.45 6.32 -8.16
CA ARG A 11 -14.38 6.44 -7.04
C ARG A 11 -14.00 5.43 -5.97
N LEU A 12 -13.63 5.92 -4.80
CA LEU A 12 -13.25 5.09 -3.66
C LEU A 12 -14.25 5.31 -2.53
N ARG A 13 -14.84 4.23 -2.03
CA ARG A 13 -15.62 4.24 -0.79
C ARG A 13 -14.93 3.33 0.22
N TYR A 14 -14.64 3.86 1.40
CA TYR A 14 -13.99 3.11 2.47
C TYR A 14 -14.60 3.47 3.82
N ARG A 15 -14.44 2.59 4.80
CA ARG A 15 -14.81 2.87 6.18
C ARG A 15 -13.58 3.38 6.92
N SER A 16 -13.62 4.62 7.40
CA SER A 16 -12.51 5.20 8.15
C SER A 16 -12.27 4.42 9.44
N ALA A 17 -11.01 4.09 9.71
CA ALA A 17 -10.62 3.40 10.93
C ALA A 17 -10.75 4.31 12.17
N GLU A 18 -10.60 5.62 12.00
CA GLU A 18 -10.71 6.60 13.07
C GLU A 18 -12.17 6.90 13.43
N SER A 19 -12.99 7.19 12.42
CA SER A 19 -14.38 7.64 12.64
C SER A 19 -15.40 6.51 12.61
N GLY A 20 -15.05 5.36 12.03
CA GLY A 20 -15.95 4.23 11.80
C GLY A 20 -17.04 4.49 10.75
N ARG A 21 -17.03 5.65 10.08
CA ARG A 21 -18.02 6.06 9.07
C ARG A 21 -17.53 5.72 7.66
N PHE A 22 -18.48 5.60 6.73
CA PHE A 22 -18.14 5.50 5.31
C PHE A 22 -17.80 6.88 4.75
N GLU A 23 -16.66 6.95 4.07
CA GLU A 23 -16.17 8.12 3.35
C GLU A 23 -16.07 7.77 1.86
N GLU A 24 -16.36 8.75 1.01
CA GLU A 24 -16.33 8.62 -0.44
C GLU A 24 -15.43 9.68 -1.05
N LEU A 25 -14.56 9.26 -1.97
CA LEU A 25 -13.69 10.15 -2.75
C LEU A 25 -13.98 9.91 -4.23
N SER A 26 -14.04 10.99 -5.01
CA SER A 26 -14.09 10.93 -6.47
C SER A 26 -12.99 11.81 -7.04
N ARG A 27 -12.13 11.25 -7.90
CA ARG A 27 -11.07 11.99 -8.59
C ARG A 27 -11.01 11.61 -10.05
N GLU A 28 -10.79 12.61 -10.90
CA GLU A 28 -10.35 12.36 -12.27
C GLU A 28 -8.93 11.83 -12.25
N LEU A 29 -8.68 10.75 -12.97
CA LEU A 29 -7.36 10.17 -13.19
C LEU A 29 -6.88 10.57 -14.58
N ARG A 30 -5.71 11.19 -14.64
CA ARG A 30 -5.08 11.65 -15.86
C ARG A 30 -3.81 10.85 -16.16
N ALA A 31 -3.37 10.90 -17.42
CA ALA A 31 -2.13 10.22 -17.82
C ALA A 31 -0.91 10.65 -16.98
N GLY A 32 -0.84 11.94 -16.61
CA GLY A 32 0.24 12.48 -15.78
C GLY A 32 0.22 12.03 -14.31
N ASP A 33 -0.88 11.46 -13.82
CA ASP A 33 -0.97 10.92 -12.45
C ASP A 33 -0.34 9.54 -12.33
N LEU A 34 -0.06 8.88 -13.45
CA LEU A 34 0.52 7.54 -13.49
C LEU A 34 2.04 7.61 -13.39
N ALA A 35 2.60 6.83 -12.46
CA ALA A 35 4.03 6.59 -12.40
C ALA A 35 4.43 5.55 -13.47
N PRO A 36 5.42 5.82 -14.34
CA PRO A 36 5.82 4.87 -15.39
C PRO A 36 6.47 3.59 -14.84
N SER A 37 6.96 3.63 -13.60
CA SER A 37 7.54 2.48 -12.92
C SER A 37 7.39 2.60 -11.41
N TRP A 38 7.50 1.48 -10.71
CA TRP A 38 7.47 1.46 -9.25
C TRP A 38 8.51 2.41 -8.62
N LYS A 39 9.73 2.46 -9.15
CA LYS A 39 10.81 3.32 -8.61
C LYS A 39 10.52 4.81 -8.77
N GLN A 40 9.69 5.18 -9.74
CA GLN A 40 9.28 6.56 -10.00
C GLN A 40 7.97 6.93 -9.31
N ALA A 41 7.27 5.96 -8.70
CA ALA A 41 6.08 6.23 -7.93
C ALA A 41 6.43 7.04 -6.67
N SER A 42 5.52 7.93 -6.28
CA SER A 42 5.69 8.73 -5.07
C SER A 42 5.93 7.82 -3.85
N PRO A 43 6.74 8.26 -2.87
CA PRO A 43 6.98 7.47 -1.66
C PRO A 43 5.66 7.07 -0.98
N ALA A 44 4.69 7.98 -0.92
CA ALA A 44 3.36 7.74 -0.36
C ALA A 44 2.59 6.63 -1.09
N LEU A 45 2.58 6.61 -2.43
CA LEU A 45 1.91 5.55 -3.18
C LEU A 45 2.57 4.19 -2.95
N ARG A 46 3.91 4.17 -2.90
CA ARG A 46 4.66 2.94 -2.59
C ARG A 46 4.35 2.42 -1.19
N LEU A 47 4.29 3.31 -0.21
CA LEU A 47 3.95 2.99 1.17
C LEU A 47 2.54 2.42 1.27
N SER A 48 1.53 3.13 0.75
CA SER A 48 0.13 2.69 0.77
C SER A 48 -0.07 1.33 0.09
N SER A 49 0.68 1.08 -0.98
CA SER A 49 0.64 -0.21 -1.68
C SER A 49 1.21 -1.35 -0.83
N LEU A 50 2.31 -1.11 -0.09
CA LEU A 50 2.87 -2.09 0.87
C LEU A 50 1.95 -2.33 2.07
N VAL A 51 1.30 -1.29 2.58
CA VAL A 51 0.29 -1.38 3.64
C VAL A 51 -0.88 -2.26 3.19
N ALA A 52 -1.40 -2.01 1.97
CA ALA A 52 -2.49 -2.80 1.41
C ALA A 52 -2.08 -4.27 1.21
N GLU A 53 -0.89 -4.52 0.66
CA GLU A 53 -0.35 -5.88 0.49
C GLU A 53 -0.25 -6.62 1.83
N MET A 54 0.31 -5.97 2.86
CA MET A 54 0.39 -6.55 4.21
C MET A 54 -0.98 -6.90 4.76
N ALA A 55 -1.95 -5.98 4.64
CA ALA A 55 -3.30 -6.19 5.14
C ALA A 55 -3.99 -7.36 4.45
N GLU A 56 -3.84 -7.50 3.13
CA GLU A 56 -4.44 -8.60 2.37
C GLU A 56 -3.79 -9.95 2.70
N ILE A 57 -2.47 -9.98 2.94
CA ILE A 57 -1.78 -11.20 3.41
C ILE A 57 -2.31 -11.61 4.79
N LEU A 58 -2.40 -10.67 5.73
CA LEU A 58 -2.89 -10.94 7.10
C LEU A 58 -4.36 -11.40 7.13
N LYS A 59 -5.20 -10.89 6.22
CA LYS A 59 -6.60 -11.35 6.05
C LYS A 59 -6.70 -12.73 5.41
N GLY A 60 -5.63 -13.28 4.83
CA GLY A 60 -5.69 -14.50 4.03
C GLY A 60 -6.49 -14.32 2.73
N SER A 61 -6.47 -13.12 2.17
CA SER A 61 -7.24 -12.77 0.96
C SER A 61 -6.80 -13.57 -0.26
N PHE A 62 -7.74 -13.88 -1.16
CA PHE A 62 -7.45 -14.52 -2.44
C PHE A 62 -6.38 -13.74 -3.24
N TRP A 63 -6.44 -12.41 -3.17
CA TRP A 63 -5.53 -11.52 -3.89
C TRP A 63 -4.09 -11.53 -3.36
N ALA A 64 -3.88 -12.06 -2.15
CA ALA A 64 -2.57 -12.17 -1.53
C ALA A 64 -1.92 -13.55 -1.74
N ARG A 65 -2.49 -14.40 -2.61
CA ARG A 65 -1.88 -15.70 -2.96
C ARG A 65 -0.52 -15.48 -3.60
N GLY A 66 0.54 -15.95 -2.93
CA GLY A 66 1.94 -15.74 -3.33
C GLY A 66 2.60 -14.51 -2.69
N GLY A 67 1.87 -13.71 -1.91
CA GLY A 67 2.43 -12.62 -1.11
C GLY A 67 3.24 -13.14 0.08
N SER A 68 4.27 -12.39 0.48
CA SER A 68 5.20 -12.74 1.55
C SER A 68 5.37 -11.58 2.53
N LEU A 69 5.12 -11.84 3.82
CA LEU A 69 5.36 -10.84 4.87
C LEU A 69 6.85 -10.50 5.00
N ASP A 70 7.75 -11.45 4.74
CA ASP A 70 9.19 -11.18 4.70
C ASP A 70 9.54 -10.21 3.57
N ASP A 71 8.90 -10.34 2.41
CA ASP A 71 9.15 -9.48 1.25
C ASP A 71 8.62 -8.07 1.48
N VAL A 72 7.41 -7.96 2.04
CA VAL A 72 6.83 -6.69 2.49
C VAL A 72 7.74 -6.01 3.49
N PHE A 73 8.21 -6.74 4.52
CA PHE A 73 9.12 -6.19 5.52
C PHE A 73 10.42 -5.67 4.89
N ARG A 74 11.09 -6.45 4.03
CA ARG A 74 12.31 -6.00 3.33
C ARG A 74 12.07 -4.76 2.46
N ARG A 75 10.90 -4.65 1.84
CA ARG A 75 10.53 -3.48 1.02
C ARG A 75 10.23 -2.25 1.89
N LEU A 76 9.54 -2.41 3.02
CA LEU A 76 9.32 -1.34 4.00
C LEU A 76 10.62 -0.83 4.59
N GLN A 77 11.55 -1.70 4.98
CA GLN A 77 12.86 -1.29 5.50
C GLN A 77 13.64 -0.40 4.52
N ARG A 78 13.54 -0.67 3.21
CA ARG A 78 14.18 0.16 2.18
C ARG A 78 13.47 1.49 1.94
N LEU A 79 12.15 1.53 2.16
CA LEU A 79 11.32 2.71 1.92
C LEU A 79 11.28 3.66 3.13
N ALA A 80 11.33 3.12 4.35
CA ALA A 80 11.21 3.89 5.60
C ALA A 80 12.19 5.08 5.71
N PRO A 81 13.44 5.02 5.21
CA PRO A 81 14.32 6.18 5.19
C PRO A 81 13.83 7.37 4.35
N GLU A 82 12.83 7.20 3.47
CA GLU A 82 12.19 8.30 2.74
C GLU A 82 11.15 9.06 3.61
N PHE A 83 10.87 8.57 4.82
CA PHE A 83 9.90 9.11 5.79
C PHE A 83 10.57 9.39 7.14
N VAL A 84 11.76 10.00 7.15
CA VAL A 84 12.51 10.26 8.39
C VAL A 84 11.67 11.09 9.37
N GLY A 85 11.54 10.60 10.60
CA GLY A 85 10.80 11.26 11.67
C GLY A 85 9.31 10.92 11.71
N ASP A 86 8.82 10.09 10.78
CA ASP A 86 7.46 9.56 10.81
C ASP A 86 7.39 8.32 11.72
N GLU A 87 6.79 8.49 12.90
CA GLU A 87 6.67 7.44 13.91
C GLU A 87 5.76 6.30 13.46
N GLU A 88 4.72 6.59 12.67
CA GLU A 88 3.78 5.57 12.17
C GLU A 88 4.46 4.66 11.13
N VAL A 89 5.27 5.23 10.24
CA VAL A 89 6.05 4.44 9.27
C VAL A 89 7.10 3.56 9.98
N ALA A 90 7.72 4.09 11.03
CA ALA A 90 8.67 3.34 11.85
C ALA A 90 7.98 2.16 12.57
N GLU A 91 6.82 2.41 13.18
CA GLU A 91 6.02 1.37 13.84
C GLU A 91 5.53 0.32 12.84
N LEU A 92 4.97 0.73 11.70
CA LEU A 92 4.52 -0.17 10.63
C LEU A 92 5.66 -1.12 10.20
N THR A 93 6.86 -0.58 10.02
CA THR A 93 8.04 -1.38 9.63
C THR A 93 8.39 -2.41 10.70
N ALA A 94 8.32 -2.03 11.98
CA ALA A 94 8.54 -2.95 13.09
C ALA A 94 7.45 -4.03 13.19
N LEU A 95 6.18 -3.68 12.98
CA LEU A 95 5.06 -4.61 12.97
C LEU A 95 5.17 -5.60 11.81
N ALA A 96 5.53 -5.15 10.61
CA ALA A 96 5.79 -6.02 9.47
C ALA A 96 6.90 -7.04 9.79
N GLY A 97 7.98 -6.61 10.45
CA GLY A 97 9.06 -7.51 10.88
C GLY A 97 8.62 -8.54 11.92
N LYS A 98 7.74 -8.16 12.87
CA LYS A 98 7.16 -9.10 13.83
C LYS A 98 6.23 -10.10 13.12
N ALA A 99 5.36 -9.61 12.25
CA ALA A 99 4.42 -10.44 11.49
C ALA A 99 5.17 -11.47 10.63
N ALA A 100 6.25 -11.07 9.96
CA ALA A 100 7.08 -11.96 9.16
C ALA A 100 7.70 -13.11 9.99
N ARG A 101 8.16 -12.83 11.21
CA ARG A 101 8.71 -13.86 12.13
C ARG A 101 7.66 -14.82 12.67
N LEU A 102 6.44 -14.33 12.91
CA LEU A 102 5.34 -15.12 13.47
C LEU A 102 4.57 -15.89 12.40
N ALA A 103 4.66 -15.47 11.14
CA ALA A 103 4.01 -16.14 10.04
C ALA A 103 4.53 -17.59 9.97
N PRO A 104 3.64 -18.59 9.93
CA PRO A 104 4.07 -19.96 9.72
C PRO A 104 4.84 -20.00 8.40
N ARG A 105 6.05 -20.59 8.43
CA ARG A 105 6.78 -20.90 7.20
C ARG A 105 5.86 -21.84 6.42
N ARG A 106 5.29 -21.35 5.32
CA ARG A 106 4.45 -22.17 4.47
C ARG A 106 5.35 -23.25 3.88
N GLU A 107 5.17 -24.49 4.33
CA GLU A 107 5.70 -25.65 3.63
C GLU A 107 4.93 -25.75 2.32
N GLU A 108 5.65 -25.71 1.20
CA GLU A 108 5.12 -25.88 -0.16
C GLU A 108 4.70 -27.33 -0.42
#